data_AF-A0A3S2TJL1-F1
#
_entry.id   AF-A0A3S2TJL1-F1
#
_cell.length_a   1.000
_cell.length_b   1.000
_cell.length_c   1.000
_cell.angle_alpha   90.00
_cell.angle_beta   90.00
_cell.angle_gamma   90.00
#
_symmetry.space_group_name_H-M   'P 1'
#
loop_
_entity.id
_entity.type
_entity.pdbx_description
1 polymer ?
#
loop_
_entity_poly.entity_id
_entity_poly.type
_entity_poly.pdbx_seq_one_letter_code
_entity_poly.pdbx_strand_id
1 'polypeptide(L)'
;MTHLYRVIPAAAAACLLASCGGGGGSPPVTDTPPVTSSSGVAVDGYLQFATVLCDVNGNGVADAGERGAGTDAAGRFGFSPACDAPLVVTGGTNADTGLPFTGTLRAPAGATVVSPLTTLLAEGLAAADLLAALGLPDDTSLATTDPAATTDGVLQQPELYRATLALQQIVQGTASVLLELAGVDDAATQRAVYAAVARAAAAELAADGGTPPVLRNGTTVSPSVVDAIVQAAVSAVAGIAPPTPAVNAATLAQVVAGSLALQAERILGAGPSELTAVVADAQRSTVVGDFVRTNAAQLSAAPGDGSAALAATLVELVDPYLAIAGDSLRLVNGNAVTALSLAAFASADGISVPWPLAEPLTLEVTLARAANYTPMAGQKLSAAVSMQETTAGGQGSILALIDGVDVARVGDVLRLTVPSTARARVYGVSTDGRRKAVVDFANGVRNVTGSFETGGNVTSFPLGNIVNYAINQLSNDFTGIYALRGSYRVSLVLAGLDLRHADGSRFEAASLTVPTGLNSAGAVTSSVTVEGRGLTGTITLVD
;
A
#
# COMPACT_ATOMS: atom_id res chain seq x y z
N MET A 1 13.39 62.92 17.31
CA MET A 1 12.93 61.93 18.29
C MET A 1 13.59 60.61 17.90
N THR A 2 14.92 60.39 18.07
CA THR A 2 15.69 60.26 19.34
C THR A 2 14.88 59.44 20.35
N HIS A 3 15.22 58.22 20.77
CA HIS A 3 16.48 57.51 21.10
C HIS A 3 16.13 55.99 21.16
N LEU A 4 16.89 54.98 20.75
CA LEU A 4 18.27 54.51 21.02
C LEU A 4 18.20 53.06 21.58
N TYR A 5 19.01 52.18 20.99
CA TYR A 5 19.30 50.78 21.37
C TYR A 5 19.89 50.61 22.78
N ARG A 6 19.72 49.42 23.39
CA ARG A 6 20.61 48.70 24.36
C ARG A 6 19.98 47.34 24.69
N VAL A 7 20.47 46.16 24.24
CA VAL A 7 21.67 45.36 24.58
C VAL A 7 21.76 44.90 26.05
N ILE A 8 21.43 43.61 26.27
CA ILE A 8 21.99 42.50 27.10
C ILE A 8 22.50 42.81 28.55
N PRO A 9 22.19 41.98 29.57
CA PRO A 9 23.09 40.88 29.96
C PRO A 9 22.41 39.56 30.39
N ALA A 10 23.15 38.47 30.20
CA ALA A 10 22.96 37.17 30.82
C ALA A 10 23.18 37.23 32.35
N ALA A 11 22.48 36.38 33.10
CA ALA A 11 22.85 36.04 34.48
C ALA A 11 22.39 34.61 34.81
N ALA A 12 23.37 33.71 34.95
CA ALA A 12 23.24 32.47 35.67
C ALA A 12 23.23 32.76 37.18
N ALA A 13 22.37 32.09 37.96
CA ALA A 13 22.50 32.01 39.40
C ALA A 13 21.99 30.64 39.89
N ALA A 14 22.95 29.84 40.35
CA ALA A 14 22.74 28.64 41.14
C ALA A 14 22.56 28.99 42.63
N CYS A 15 22.15 27.97 43.41
CA CYS A 15 22.04 27.90 44.87
C CYS A 15 20.73 28.52 45.43
N LEU A 16 19.98 27.85 46.31
CA LEU A 16 20.42 27.22 47.55
C LEU A 16 19.55 26.01 47.94
N LEU A 17 20.24 24.94 48.35
CA LEU A 17 19.74 23.92 49.25
C LEU A 17 19.31 24.58 50.57
N ALA A 18 18.05 24.39 50.97
CA ALA A 18 17.60 24.60 52.34
C ALA A 18 17.34 23.22 52.96
N SER A 19 18.33 22.74 53.72
CA SER A 19 18.11 21.75 54.77
C SER A 19 17.67 22.45 56.05
N CYS A 20 16.74 21.82 56.79
CA CYS A 20 16.65 21.73 58.26
C CYS A 20 15.29 22.15 58.86
N GLY A 21 14.72 21.20 59.62
CA GLY A 21 13.69 21.36 60.65
C GLY A 21 12.42 20.56 60.33
N GLY A 22 12.00 19.51 61.03
CA GLY A 22 12.42 18.88 62.28
C GLY A 22 11.19 18.20 62.92
N GLY A 23 11.31 16.91 63.26
CA GLY A 23 10.57 16.26 64.36
C GLY A 23 9.18 15.64 64.10
N GLY A 24 9.04 14.35 64.40
CA GLY A 24 7.76 13.70 64.77
C GLY A 24 7.40 12.47 63.93
N GLY A 25 7.56 11.28 64.49
CA GLY A 25 7.41 10.01 63.77
C GLY A 25 5.98 9.64 63.34
N SER A 26 5.91 8.96 62.20
CA SER A 26 4.90 7.96 61.82
C SER A 26 5.46 7.16 60.63
N PRO A 27 5.13 5.86 60.47
CA PRO A 27 5.69 5.03 59.41
C PRO A 27 5.28 5.58 58.03
N PRO A 28 6.08 5.38 56.97
CA PRO A 28 5.71 5.84 55.64
C PRO A 28 4.53 4.99 55.15
N VAL A 29 3.34 5.58 55.16
CA VAL A 29 2.30 5.22 54.22
C VAL A 29 2.79 5.75 52.88
N THR A 30 3.11 4.85 51.96
CA THR A 30 3.33 5.18 50.55
C THR A 30 1.99 5.60 49.95
N ASP A 31 1.58 6.83 50.22
CA ASP A 31 0.45 7.46 49.56
C ASP A 31 0.97 8.06 48.26
N THR A 32 0.89 7.26 47.19
CA THR A 32 1.05 7.78 45.83
C THR A 32 0.00 8.88 45.64
N PRO A 33 0.36 10.13 45.31
CA PRO A 33 -0.63 11.19 45.14
C PRO A 33 -1.69 10.75 44.12
N PRO A 34 -2.99 10.98 44.39
CA PRO A 34 -4.06 10.56 43.48
C PRO A 34 -3.83 11.21 42.12
N VAL A 35 -3.93 10.41 41.05
CA VAL A 35 -3.78 10.90 39.68
C VAL A 35 -4.93 11.86 39.40
N THR A 36 -4.65 13.17 39.41
CA THR A 36 -5.71 14.19 39.30
C THR A 36 -6.23 14.38 37.88
N SER A 37 -5.53 13.84 36.87
CA SER A 37 -5.89 13.98 35.46
C SER A 37 -5.33 12.83 34.64
N SER A 38 -6.05 12.41 33.60
CA SER A 38 -5.56 11.44 32.61
C SER A 38 -5.57 12.05 31.20
N SER A 39 -4.72 11.55 30.31
CA SER A 39 -4.61 12.01 28.92
C SER A 39 -4.23 10.87 27.99
N GLY A 40 -4.57 11.01 26.72
CA GLY A 40 -4.26 10.00 25.72
C GLY A 40 -4.40 10.50 24.30
N VAL A 41 -4.32 9.56 23.35
CA VAL A 41 -4.48 9.80 21.91
C VAL A 41 -5.52 8.87 21.31
N ALA A 42 -6.30 9.37 20.34
CA ALA A 42 -7.20 8.57 19.53
C ALA A 42 -6.62 8.37 18.13
N VAL A 43 -6.46 7.11 17.70
CA VAL A 43 -5.64 6.74 16.54
C VAL A 43 -6.33 5.70 15.66
N ASP A 44 -6.72 6.15 14.47
CA ASP A 44 -7.05 5.39 13.25
C ASP A 44 -6.24 5.98 12.05
N GLY A 45 -5.10 6.58 12.36
CA GLY A 45 -4.79 7.95 11.90
C GLY A 45 -5.32 8.93 12.93
N TYR A 46 -4.52 9.90 13.37
CA TYR A 46 -4.91 10.75 14.49
C TYR A 46 -6.32 11.32 14.26
N LEU A 47 -7.26 11.01 15.15
CA LEU A 47 -8.65 11.43 14.99
C LEU A 47 -8.79 12.84 15.53
N GLN A 48 -8.91 13.82 14.64
CA GLN A 48 -9.06 15.23 14.99
C GLN A 48 -10.50 15.58 15.30
N PHE A 49 -10.72 16.39 16.34
CA PHE A 49 -12.05 16.89 16.72
C PHE A 49 -13.09 15.79 16.97
N ALA A 50 -12.63 14.61 17.39
CA ALA A 50 -13.46 13.50 17.81
C ALA A 50 -13.97 13.72 19.24
N THR A 51 -15.05 13.03 19.59
CA THR A 51 -15.57 13.00 20.96
C THR A 51 -15.05 11.77 21.68
N VAL A 52 -14.46 11.96 22.84
CA VAL A 52 -13.98 10.91 23.75
C VAL A 52 -14.86 10.89 25.00
N LEU A 53 -15.43 9.75 25.32
CA LEU A 53 -16.30 9.54 26.46
C LEU A 53 -15.61 8.67 27.51
N CYS A 54 -15.72 9.06 28.78
CA CYS A 54 -15.44 8.21 29.92
C CYS A 54 -16.70 7.38 30.23
N ASP A 55 -16.74 6.13 29.76
CA ASP A 55 -17.90 5.23 29.74
C ASP A 55 -18.04 4.51 31.10
N VAL A 56 -18.59 5.23 32.09
CA VAL A 56 -18.64 4.77 33.49
C VAL A 56 -19.65 3.65 33.68
N ASN A 57 -20.71 3.63 32.85
CA ASN A 57 -21.73 2.59 32.92
C ASN A 57 -21.46 1.39 32.00
N GLY A 58 -20.47 1.50 31.10
CA GLY A 58 -20.00 0.44 30.23
C GLY A 58 -20.93 0.11 29.06
N ASN A 59 -21.86 1.00 28.70
CA ASN A 59 -22.81 0.75 27.60
C ASN A 59 -22.28 1.27 26.25
N GLY A 60 -21.24 2.09 26.24
CA GLY A 60 -20.63 2.65 25.03
C GLY A 60 -21.37 3.76 24.33
N VAL A 61 -22.33 4.36 25.00
CA VAL A 61 -23.14 5.45 24.48
C VAL A 61 -22.97 6.62 25.43
N ALA A 62 -22.84 7.84 24.89
CA ALA A 62 -22.74 9.02 25.73
C ALA A 62 -24.05 9.25 26.48
N ASP A 63 -24.05 8.99 27.79
CA ASP A 63 -25.20 9.18 28.65
C ASP A 63 -25.15 10.45 29.50
N ALA A 64 -26.32 10.87 29.97
CA ALA A 64 -26.44 11.98 30.90
C ALA A 64 -25.68 11.68 32.21
N GLY A 65 -24.68 12.50 32.50
CA GLY A 65 -23.82 12.36 33.69
C GLY A 65 -22.43 11.79 33.41
N GLU A 66 -22.20 11.29 32.20
CA GLU A 66 -20.86 10.88 31.77
C GLU A 66 -20.04 12.06 31.25
N ARG A 67 -18.72 11.95 31.39
CA ARG A 67 -17.79 13.02 31.05
C ARG A 67 -17.26 12.81 29.64
N GLY A 68 -17.33 13.87 28.83
CA GLY A 68 -16.75 13.92 27.50
C GLY A 68 -15.52 14.84 27.42
N ALA A 69 -14.62 14.54 26.49
CA ALA A 69 -13.51 15.37 26.05
C ALA A 69 -13.46 15.42 24.51
N GLY A 70 -12.92 16.48 23.94
CA GLY A 70 -12.64 16.56 22.50
C GLY A 70 -11.19 16.24 22.22
N THR A 71 -10.90 15.64 21.06
CA THR A 71 -9.51 15.53 20.58
C THR A 71 -9.05 16.81 19.87
N ASP A 72 -7.76 17.13 20.02
CA ASP A 72 -7.12 18.21 19.26
C ASP A 72 -6.69 17.78 17.84
N ALA A 73 -5.99 18.65 17.12
CA ALA A 73 -5.49 18.38 15.77
C ALA A 73 -4.43 17.25 15.70
N ALA A 74 -3.85 16.86 16.84
CA ALA A 74 -2.94 15.75 16.98
C ALA A 74 -3.61 14.53 17.64
N GLY A 75 -4.95 14.49 17.68
CA GLY A 75 -5.73 13.39 18.25
C GLY A 75 -5.65 13.29 19.78
N ARG A 76 -5.07 14.27 20.47
CA ARG A 76 -4.87 14.22 21.93
C ARG A 76 -6.13 14.65 22.68
N PHE A 77 -6.43 13.96 23.78
CA PHE A 77 -7.51 14.30 24.70
C PHE A 77 -7.03 14.26 26.15
N GLY A 78 -7.82 14.85 27.06
CA GLY A 78 -7.53 14.82 28.49
C GLY A 78 -8.79 14.94 29.34
N PHE A 79 -8.73 14.35 30.53
CA PHE A 79 -9.76 14.40 31.56
C PHE A 79 -9.17 14.98 32.85
N SER A 80 -9.94 15.87 33.48
CA SER A 80 -9.70 16.36 34.83
C SER A 80 -11.04 16.42 35.57
N PRO A 81 -11.31 15.55 36.57
CA PRO A 81 -10.41 14.55 37.15
C PRO A 81 -10.04 13.42 36.17
N ALA A 82 -9.10 12.54 36.50
CA ALA A 82 -8.79 11.37 35.67
C ALA A 82 -10.04 10.52 35.36
N CYS A 83 -10.04 9.85 34.21
CA CYS A 83 -11.02 8.83 33.87
C CYS A 83 -10.49 7.44 34.26
N ASP A 84 -11.22 6.74 35.12
CA ASP A 84 -10.90 5.38 35.59
C ASP A 84 -11.82 4.31 34.97
N ALA A 85 -12.56 4.67 33.92
CA ALA A 85 -13.49 3.81 33.18
C ALA A 85 -12.99 3.57 31.75
N PRO A 86 -13.58 2.61 31.01
CA PRO A 86 -13.31 2.47 29.58
C PRO A 86 -13.53 3.77 28.82
N LEU A 87 -12.80 3.92 27.72
CA LEU A 87 -12.92 5.07 26.83
C LEU A 87 -13.65 4.68 25.55
N VAL A 88 -14.46 5.59 25.04
CA VAL A 88 -15.16 5.44 23.75
C VAL A 88 -14.91 6.67 22.90
N VAL A 89 -14.50 6.47 21.65
CA VAL A 89 -14.25 7.54 20.69
C VAL A 89 -15.19 7.43 19.51
N THR A 90 -15.87 8.53 19.18
CA THR A 90 -16.76 8.62 18.02
C THR A 90 -16.58 9.94 17.27
N GLY A 91 -16.87 9.91 15.96
CA GLY A 91 -16.77 11.08 15.09
C GLY A 91 -15.33 11.54 14.86
N GLY A 92 -15.20 12.81 14.45
CA GLY A 92 -13.92 13.42 14.09
C GLY A 92 -13.49 13.11 12.66
N THR A 93 -12.28 13.55 12.32
CA THR A 93 -11.67 13.40 10.99
C THR A 93 -10.31 12.76 11.13
N ASN A 94 -10.05 11.75 10.32
CA ASN A 94 -8.75 11.12 10.22
C ASN A 94 -7.73 12.11 9.66
N ALA A 95 -6.68 12.42 10.42
CA ALA A 95 -5.65 13.38 10.06
C ALA A 95 -4.90 13.02 8.77
N ASP A 96 -4.73 11.73 8.51
CA ASP A 96 -3.94 11.25 7.38
C ASP A 96 -4.77 11.30 6.10
N THR A 97 -6.01 10.80 6.16
CA THR A 97 -6.84 10.63 4.96
C THR A 97 -7.76 11.81 4.67
N GLY A 98 -8.02 12.67 5.67
CA GLY A 98 -8.98 13.76 5.61
C GLY A 98 -10.44 13.30 5.58
N LEU A 99 -10.70 12.02 5.87
CA LEU A 99 -12.04 11.42 5.83
C LEU A 99 -12.69 11.43 7.22
N PRO A 100 -14.03 11.56 7.29
CA PRO A 100 -14.75 11.43 8.56
C PRO A 100 -14.65 9.99 9.09
N PHE A 101 -14.45 9.85 10.40
CA PHE A 101 -14.53 8.55 11.06
C PHE A 101 -16.00 8.23 11.40
N THR A 102 -16.52 7.13 10.85
CA THR A 102 -17.92 6.73 11.00
C THR A 102 -18.14 5.60 12.02
N GLY A 103 -17.07 4.96 12.48
CA GLY A 103 -17.11 3.89 13.46
C GLY A 103 -17.16 4.35 14.92
N THR A 104 -16.83 3.43 15.82
CA THR A 104 -16.60 3.70 17.24
C THR A 104 -15.36 2.95 17.70
N LEU A 105 -14.43 3.62 18.37
CA LEU A 105 -13.25 2.98 18.96
C LEU A 105 -13.44 2.89 20.47
N ARG A 106 -12.89 1.84 21.07
CA ARG A 106 -12.87 1.65 22.52
C ARG A 106 -11.46 1.42 23.05
N ALA A 107 -11.29 1.65 24.34
CA ALA A 107 -10.12 1.21 25.07
C ALA A 107 -10.50 0.79 26.49
N PRO A 108 -9.83 -0.23 27.06
CA PRO A 108 -10.06 -0.62 28.44
C PRO A 108 -9.66 0.51 29.41
N ALA A 109 -10.18 0.45 30.64
CA ALA A 109 -9.85 1.42 31.69
C ALA A 109 -8.33 1.52 31.90
N GLY A 110 -7.84 2.75 32.04
CA GLY A 110 -6.41 3.04 32.23
C GLY A 110 -5.55 3.08 30.96
N ALA A 111 -6.12 2.78 29.78
CA ALA A 111 -5.42 2.95 28.51
C ALA A 111 -5.17 4.43 28.18
N THR A 112 -4.01 4.74 27.59
CA THR A 112 -3.67 6.08 27.08
C THR A 112 -3.75 6.18 25.57
N VAL A 113 -4.12 5.07 24.90
CA VAL A 113 -4.30 4.99 23.46
C VAL A 113 -5.69 4.41 23.20
N VAL A 114 -6.48 5.08 22.36
CA VAL A 114 -7.74 4.56 21.83
C VAL A 114 -7.57 4.30 20.34
N SER A 115 -7.60 3.04 19.94
CA SER A 115 -7.29 2.56 18.59
C SER A 115 -8.13 1.34 18.22
N PRO A 116 -8.14 0.92 16.93
CA PRO A 116 -8.72 -0.36 16.51
C PRO A 116 -8.22 -1.55 17.34
N LEU A 117 -6.93 -1.58 17.71
CA LEU A 117 -6.37 -2.67 18.52
C LEU A 117 -6.90 -2.66 19.96
N THR A 118 -6.93 -1.50 20.61
CA THR A 118 -7.48 -1.39 21.98
C THR A 118 -9.00 -1.60 22.01
N THR A 119 -9.67 -1.43 20.87
CA THR A 119 -11.09 -1.74 20.73
C THR A 119 -11.32 -3.23 20.90
N LEU A 120 -10.51 -4.08 20.26
CA LEU A 120 -10.60 -5.53 20.47
C LEU A 120 -10.27 -5.94 21.91
N LEU A 121 -9.31 -5.26 22.56
CA LEU A 121 -9.04 -5.50 23.99
C LEU A 121 -10.25 -5.15 24.87
N ALA A 122 -10.93 -4.05 24.56
CA ALA A 122 -12.14 -3.64 25.27
C ALA A 122 -13.32 -4.59 25.03
N GLU A 123 -13.36 -5.29 23.89
CA GLU A 123 -14.33 -6.37 23.61
C GLU A 123 -13.92 -7.72 24.24
N GLY A 124 -12.83 -7.76 25.02
CA GLY A 124 -12.44 -8.91 25.83
C GLY A 124 -11.33 -9.80 25.27
N LEU A 125 -10.76 -9.45 24.11
CA LEU A 125 -9.62 -10.20 23.55
C LEU A 125 -8.36 -9.97 24.41
N ALA A 126 -7.67 -11.06 24.77
CA ALA A 126 -6.41 -10.96 25.49
C ALA A 126 -5.31 -10.32 24.61
N ALA A 127 -4.49 -9.44 25.19
CA ALA A 127 -3.43 -8.75 24.46
C ALA A 127 -2.43 -9.75 23.82
N ALA A 128 -2.10 -10.84 24.53
CA ALA A 128 -1.20 -11.87 24.00
C ALA A 128 -1.78 -12.56 22.76
N ASP A 129 -3.08 -12.86 22.77
CA ASP A 129 -3.75 -13.50 21.63
C ASP A 129 -3.79 -12.57 20.42
N LEU A 130 -4.09 -11.28 20.65
CA LEU A 130 -4.10 -10.27 19.59
C LEU A 130 -2.71 -10.05 18.99
N LEU A 131 -1.66 -9.98 19.82
CA LEU A 131 -0.28 -9.85 19.34
C LEU A 131 0.13 -11.07 18.50
N ALA A 132 -0.20 -12.28 18.95
CA ALA A 132 0.07 -13.50 18.22
C ALA A 132 -0.71 -13.59 16.89
N ALA A 133 -2.00 -13.22 16.89
CA ALA A 133 -2.83 -13.18 15.69
C ALA A 133 -2.28 -12.21 14.62
N LEU A 134 -1.66 -11.11 15.06
CA LEU A 134 -1.11 -10.07 14.19
C LEU A 134 0.38 -10.26 13.85
N GLY A 135 1.04 -11.25 14.44
CA GLY A 135 2.49 -11.46 14.31
C GLY A 135 3.32 -10.29 14.84
N LEU A 136 2.84 -9.61 15.88
CA LEU A 136 3.52 -8.50 16.54
C LEU A 136 4.41 -9.00 17.70
N PRO A 137 5.45 -8.25 18.11
CA PRO A 137 6.26 -8.61 19.27
C PRO A 137 5.41 -8.74 20.54
N ASP A 138 5.66 -9.78 21.31
CA ASP A 138 4.92 -10.16 22.52
C ASP A 138 5.05 -9.16 23.68
N ASP A 139 6.07 -8.30 23.66
CA ASP A 139 6.28 -7.20 24.60
C ASP A 139 5.63 -5.86 24.17
N THR A 140 4.95 -5.82 23.03
CA THR A 140 4.30 -4.60 22.52
C THR A 140 3.11 -4.20 23.40
N SER A 141 3.19 -3.05 24.08
CA SER A 141 2.07 -2.53 24.86
C SER A 141 1.02 -1.84 23.97
N LEU A 142 -0.07 -2.53 23.68
CA LEU A 142 -1.17 -2.01 22.84
C LEU A 142 -1.95 -0.86 23.50
N ALA A 143 -2.06 -0.85 24.84
CA ALA A 143 -2.85 0.13 25.57
C ALA A 143 -2.14 1.47 25.81
N THR A 144 -0.82 1.53 25.63
CA THR A 144 0.00 2.71 25.96
C THR A 144 0.94 3.17 24.86
N THR A 145 1.25 2.32 23.88
CA THR A 145 2.13 2.69 22.76
C THR A 145 1.33 3.39 21.68
N ASP A 146 1.62 4.65 21.41
CA ASP A 146 1.02 5.38 20.28
C ASP A 146 1.56 4.82 18.96
N PRO A 147 0.73 4.16 18.14
CA PRO A 147 1.20 3.56 16.90
C PRO A 147 1.53 4.61 15.83
N ALA A 148 0.92 5.80 15.88
CA ALA A 148 1.12 6.87 14.89
C ALA A 148 2.23 7.86 15.28
N ALA A 149 2.92 7.64 16.42
CA ALA A 149 3.94 8.56 16.91
C ALA A 149 5.09 8.73 15.90
N THR A 150 5.44 10.00 15.63
CA THR A 150 6.57 10.37 14.77
C THR A 150 7.62 11.17 15.53
N THR A 151 8.88 11.05 15.12
CA THR A 151 9.97 11.94 15.53
C THR A 151 10.66 12.43 14.27
N ASP A 152 10.78 13.75 14.10
CA ASP A 152 11.31 14.38 12.89
C ASP A 152 10.65 13.89 11.59
N GLY A 153 9.34 13.61 11.64
CA GLY A 153 8.57 13.09 10.51
C GLY A 153 8.73 11.60 10.23
N VAL A 154 9.49 10.87 11.07
CA VAL A 154 9.70 9.42 10.93
C VAL A 154 8.85 8.66 11.94
N LEU A 155 8.04 7.73 11.45
CA LEU A 155 7.19 6.85 12.24
C LEU A 155 8.03 5.95 13.15
N GLN A 156 7.73 5.96 14.45
CA GLN A 156 8.49 5.20 15.45
C GLN A 156 8.11 3.72 15.46
N GLN A 157 6.85 3.39 15.18
CA GLN A 157 6.31 2.03 15.25
C GLN A 157 5.62 1.60 13.94
N PRO A 158 6.36 1.50 12.82
CA PRO A 158 5.76 1.26 11.51
C PRO A 158 4.96 -0.04 11.41
N GLU A 159 5.43 -1.12 12.01
CA GLU A 159 4.73 -2.41 11.99
C GLU A 159 3.44 -2.39 12.80
N LEU A 160 3.47 -1.77 13.99
CA LEU A 160 2.28 -1.61 14.82
C LEU A 160 1.25 -0.72 14.12
N TYR A 161 1.68 0.39 13.51
CA TYR A 161 0.77 1.31 12.84
C TYR A 161 0.06 0.67 11.65
N ARG A 162 0.82 0.00 10.78
CA ARG A 162 0.24 -0.72 9.64
C ARG A 162 -0.70 -1.83 10.11
N ALA A 163 -0.37 -2.56 11.17
CA ALA A 163 -1.26 -3.57 11.74
C ALA A 163 -2.57 -2.96 12.28
N THR A 164 -2.49 -1.83 12.99
CA THR A 164 -3.65 -1.08 13.47
C THR A 164 -4.57 -0.67 12.32
N LEU A 165 -4.00 -0.09 11.26
CA LEU A 165 -4.76 0.37 10.09
C LEU A 165 -5.32 -0.78 9.24
N ALA A 166 -4.57 -1.88 9.11
CA ALA A 166 -5.03 -3.08 8.40
C ALA A 166 -6.21 -3.75 9.12
N LEU A 167 -6.16 -3.84 10.46
CA LEU A 167 -7.29 -4.32 11.24
C LEU A 167 -8.49 -3.39 11.13
N GLN A 168 -8.28 -2.07 11.19
CA GLN A 168 -9.34 -1.10 10.92
C GLN A 168 -10.02 -1.39 9.59
N GLN A 169 -9.23 -1.56 8.52
CA GLN A 169 -9.77 -1.77 7.18
C GLN A 169 -10.65 -3.02 7.10
N ILE A 170 -10.29 -4.10 7.81
CA ILE A 170 -11.11 -5.31 7.89
C ILE A 170 -12.42 -5.02 8.62
N VAL A 171 -12.36 -4.48 9.84
CA VAL A 171 -13.55 -4.22 10.68
C VAL A 171 -14.49 -3.21 10.00
N GLN A 172 -13.95 -2.10 9.51
CA GLN A 172 -14.73 -1.07 8.81
C GLN A 172 -15.26 -1.57 7.48
N GLY A 173 -14.48 -2.32 6.70
CA GLY A 173 -14.92 -2.89 5.43
C GLY A 173 -16.07 -3.88 5.61
N THR A 174 -15.98 -4.77 6.61
CA THR A 174 -17.08 -5.67 6.97
C THR A 174 -18.32 -4.90 7.45
N ALA A 175 -18.15 -3.88 8.30
CA ALA A 175 -19.28 -3.04 8.74
C ALA A 175 -19.97 -2.34 7.56
N SER A 176 -19.18 -1.73 6.66
CA SER A 176 -19.70 -1.07 5.45
C SER A 176 -20.46 -2.04 4.55
N VAL A 177 -19.95 -3.24 4.31
CA VAL A 177 -20.64 -4.30 3.54
C VAL A 177 -22.03 -4.60 4.13
N LEU A 178 -22.11 -4.75 5.46
CA LEU A 178 -23.36 -5.10 6.14
C LEU A 178 -24.36 -3.93 6.13
N LEU A 179 -23.88 -2.71 6.35
CA LEU A 179 -24.69 -1.50 6.28
C LEU A 179 -25.25 -1.26 4.88
N GLU A 180 -24.44 -1.51 3.84
CA GLU A 180 -24.84 -1.39 2.45
C GLU A 180 -25.92 -2.40 2.06
N LEU A 181 -25.78 -3.64 2.52
CA LEU A 181 -26.81 -4.67 2.33
C LEU A 181 -28.09 -4.38 3.12
N ALA A 182 -27.99 -3.73 4.28
CA ALA A 182 -29.13 -3.31 5.09
C ALA A 182 -29.79 -2.00 4.58
N GLY A 183 -29.11 -1.24 3.72
CA GLY A 183 -29.58 0.07 3.24
C GLY A 183 -29.65 1.13 4.34
N VAL A 184 -28.71 1.10 5.30
CA VAL A 184 -28.70 1.99 6.47
C VAL A 184 -27.59 3.04 6.37
N ASP A 185 -27.94 4.31 6.58
CA ASP A 185 -27.02 5.45 6.51
C ASP A 185 -26.97 6.31 7.79
N ASP A 186 -27.75 5.99 8.83
CA ASP A 186 -27.76 6.78 10.06
C ASP A 186 -26.56 6.48 10.97
N ALA A 187 -25.99 7.54 11.56
CA ALA A 187 -24.75 7.45 12.33
C ALA A 187 -24.86 6.60 13.62
N ALA A 188 -26.04 6.45 14.19
CA ALA A 188 -26.20 5.66 15.42
C ALA A 188 -26.14 4.16 15.10
N THR A 189 -26.86 3.73 14.08
CA THR A 189 -26.83 2.34 13.60
C THR A 189 -25.47 1.97 13.02
N GLN A 190 -24.81 2.89 12.30
CA GLN A 190 -23.43 2.67 11.80
C GLN A 190 -22.46 2.34 12.94
N ARG A 191 -22.51 3.10 14.04
CA ARG A 191 -21.67 2.84 15.23
C ARG A 191 -22.02 1.51 15.89
N ALA A 192 -23.31 1.18 15.99
CA ALA A 192 -23.77 -0.08 16.57
C ALA A 192 -23.31 -1.30 15.73
N VAL A 193 -23.41 -1.21 14.41
CA VAL A 193 -22.91 -2.24 13.48
C VAL A 193 -21.39 -2.36 13.60
N TYR A 194 -20.65 -1.25 13.58
CA TYR A 194 -19.20 -1.29 13.75
C TYR A 194 -18.80 -1.97 15.07
N ALA A 195 -19.44 -1.62 16.20
CA ALA A 195 -19.17 -2.26 17.48
C ALA A 195 -19.48 -3.77 17.48
N ALA A 196 -20.57 -4.18 16.84
CA ALA A 196 -20.93 -5.59 16.69
C ALA A 196 -19.88 -6.36 15.85
N VAL A 197 -19.37 -5.76 14.78
CA VAL A 197 -18.30 -6.33 13.94
C VAL A 197 -16.99 -6.41 14.72
N ALA A 198 -16.61 -5.37 15.46
CA ALA A 198 -15.40 -5.39 16.30
C ALA A 198 -15.46 -6.50 17.36
N ARG A 199 -16.63 -6.71 17.98
CA ARG A 199 -16.85 -7.82 18.91
C ARG A 199 -16.74 -9.19 18.24
N ALA A 200 -17.34 -9.34 17.05
CA ALA A 200 -17.21 -10.56 16.28
C ALA A 200 -15.74 -10.85 15.93
N ALA A 201 -14.99 -9.83 15.51
CA ALA A 201 -13.56 -9.95 15.25
C ALA A 201 -12.76 -10.34 16.51
N ALA A 202 -13.06 -9.73 17.66
CA ALA A 202 -12.42 -10.08 18.93
C ALA A 202 -12.67 -11.54 19.31
N ALA A 203 -13.90 -12.04 19.12
CA ALA A 203 -14.26 -13.42 19.41
C ALA A 203 -13.54 -14.42 18.49
N GLU A 204 -13.48 -14.13 17.19
CA GLU A 204 -12.81 -15.00 16.21
C GLU A 204 -11.28 -15.03 16.35
N LEU A 205 -10.68 -13.97 16.89
CA LEU A 205 -9.24 -13.91 17.14
C LEU A 205 -8.83 -14.45 18.51
N ALA A 206 -9.80 -14.75 19.38
CA ALA A 206 -9.53 -15.36 20.67
C ALA A 206 -9.06 -16.81 20.51
N ALA A 207 -8.21 -17.25 21.43
CA ALA A 207 -7.79 -18.64 21.50
C ALA A 207 -8.93 -19.53 22.02
N ASP A 208 -9.68 -20.21 21.14
CA ASP A 208 -10.61 -21.29 21.54
C ASP A 208 -9.89 -22.65 21.55
N GLY A 209 -9.43 -23.07 22.73
CA GLY A 209 -8.83 -24.40 22.94
C GLY A 209 -7.37 -24.56 22.51
N GLY A 210 -6.61 -23.48 22.25
CA GLY A 210 -5.20 -23.58 21.85
C GLY A 210 -4.57 -22.27 21.38
N THR A 211 -3.85 -22.32 20.25
CA THR A 211 -3.16 -21.17 19.63
C THR A 211 -4.19 -20.24 18.95
N PRO A 212 -4.10 -18.91 19.10
CA PRO A 212 -4.98 -17.98 18.41
C PRO A 212 -4.84 -18.10 16.87
N PRO A 213 -5.91 -17.87 16.10
CA PRO A 213 -5.82 -17.84 14.65
C PRO A 213 -4.85 -16.76 14.17
N VAL A 214 -3.96 -17.13 13.24
CA VAL A 214 -3.03 -16.18 12.63
C VAL A 214 -3.78 -15.38 11.57
N LEU A 215 -4.21 -14.17 11.92
CA LEU A 215 -4.80 -13.23 10.98
C LEU A 215 -3.76 -12.73 9.99
N ARG A 216 -2.52 -12.49 10.44
CA ARG A 216 -1.45 -11.87 9.65
C ARG A 216 -0.12 -12.61 9.80
N ASN A 217 0.59 -12.76 8.69
CA ASN A 217 2.00 -13.17 8.67
C ASN A 217 2.78 -12.25 7.71
N GLY A 218 3.65 -11.40 8.25
CA GLY A 218 4.36 -10.39 7.45
C GLY A 218 3.37 -9.41 6.81
N THR A 219 3.27 -9.39 5.48
CA THR A 219 2.30 -8.53 4.77
C THR A 219 1.05 -9.28 4.29
N THR A 220 0.96 -10.59 4.58
CA THR A 220 -0.15 -11.45 4.13
C THR A 220 -1.22 -11.55 5.21
N VAL A 221 -2.49 -11.50 4.80
CA VAL A 221 -3.66 -11.63 5.66
C VAL A 221 -4.40 -12.92 5.31
N SER A 222 -4.75 -13.72 6.32
CA SER A 222 -5.43 -15.01 6.13
C SER A 222 -6.89 -14.80 5.71
N PRO A 223 -7.28 -15.14 4.46
CA PRO A 223 -8.67 -14.96 4.02
C PRO A 223 -9.64 -15.84 4.80
N SER A 224 -9.20 -17.00 5.32
CA SER A 224 -10.06 -17.88 6.12
C SER A 224 -10.40 -17.28 7.50
N VAL A 225 -9.49 -16.49 8.08
CA VAL A 225 -9.79 -15.78 9.34
C VAL A 225 -10.74 -14.62 9.06
N VAL A 226 -10.51 -13.86 7.98
CA VAL A 226 -11.43 -12.80 7.56
C VAL A 226 -12.82 -13.37 7.22
N ASP A 227 -12.88 -14.54 6.59
CA ASP A 227 -14.12 -15.27 6.31
C ASP A 227 -14.89 -15.57 7.61
N ALA A 228 -14.23 -16.13 8.63
CA ALA A 228 -14.83 -16.40 9.93
C ALA A 228 -15.36 -15.11 10.61
N ILE A 229 -14.58 -14.02 10.57
CA ILE A 229 -14.99 -12.70 11.09
C ILE A 229 -16.26 -12.21 10.39
N VAL A 230 -16.33 -12.32 9.06
CA VAL A 230 -17.52 -11.89 8.30
C VAL A 230 -18.73 -12.74 8.65
N GLN A 231 -18.58 -14.05 8.79
CA GLN A 231 -19.69 -14.93 9.19
C GLN A 231 -20.23 -14.57 10.57
N ALA A 232 -19.34 -14.42 11.56
CA ALA A 232 -19.69 -14.02 12.92
C ALA A 232 -20.34 -12.62 12.94
N ALA A 233 -19.83 -11.69 12.14
CA ALA A 233 -20.38 -10.34 12.01
C ALA A 233 -21.81 -10.35 11.47
N VAL A 234 -22.13 -11.15 10.45
CA VAL A 234 -23.51 -11.29 9.92
C VAL A 234 -24.47 -11.71 11.03
N SER A 235 -24.07 -12.69 11.86
CA SER A 235 -24.87 -13.12 13.01
C SER A 235 -25.02 -12.02 14.06
N ALA A 236 -23.95 -11.28 14.36
CA ALA A 236 -23.95 -10.23 15.38
C ALA A 236 -24.83 -9.03 15.00
N VAL A 237 -24.95 -8.69 13.71
CA VAL A 237 -25.71 -7.52 13.24
C VAL A 237 -27.18 -7.81 12.96
N ALA A 238 -27.61 -9.08 12.95
CA ALA A 238 -28.96 -9.47 12.54
C ALA A 238 -30.09 -8.79 13.35
N GLY A 239 -29.83 -8.45 14.62
CA GLY A 239 -30.77 -7.72 15.49
C GLY A 239 -30.64 -6.19 15.44
N ILE A 240 -29.67 -5.65 14.70
CA ILE A 240 -29.35 -4.21 14.63
C ILE A 240 -29.74 -3.66 13.26
N ALA A 241 -29.18 -4.25 12.20
CA ALA A 241 -29.36 -3.85 10.82
C ALA A 241 -29.30 -5.11 9.93
N PRO A 242 -30.38 -5.90 9.87
CA PRO A 242 -30.39 -7.13 9.09
C PRO A 242 -30.24 -6.82 7.59
N PRO A 243 -29.40 -7.56 6.84
CA PRO A 243 -29.31 -7.45 5.39
C PRO A 243 -30.65 -7.63 4.67
N THR A 244 -30.88 -6.83 3.63
CA THR A 244 -32.10 -6.87 2.79
C THR A 244 -31.74 -6.92 1.29
N PRO A 245 -31.98 -8.04 0.58
CA PRO A 245 -32.55 -9.31 1.05
C PRO A 245 -31.65 -10.01 2.08
N ALA A 246 -32.23 -10.95 2.83
CA ALA A 246 -31.47 -11.77 3.77
C ALA A 246 -30.36 -12.55 3.02
N VAL A 247 -29.18 -12.60 3.62
CA VAL A 247 -27.99 -13.25 3.06
C VAL A 247 -27.63 -14.51 3.85
N ASN A 248 -26.97 -15.45 3.20
CA ASN A 248 -26.27 -16.54 3.86
C ASN A 248 -24.89 -16.06 4.31
N ALA A 249 -24.58 -16.20 5.60
CA ALA A 249 -23.34 -15.70 6.20
C ALA A 249 -22.07 -16.27 5.53
N ALA A 250 -22.05 -17.59 5.30
CA ALA A 250 -20.91 -18.27 4.66
C ALA A 250 -20.75 -17.86 3.19
N THR A 251 -21.85 -17.63 2.48
CA THR A 251 -21.81 -17.14 1.09
C THR A 251 -21.29 -15.71 1.01
N LEU A 252 -21.76 -14.82 1.89
CA LEU A 252 -21.23 -13.46 1.95
C LEU A 252 -19.73 -13.47 2.28
N ALA A 253 -19.33 -14.25 3.28
CA ALA A 253 -17.94 -14.39 3.69
C ALA A 253 -17.04 -14.89 2.54
N GLN A 254 -17.45 -15.96 1.84
CA GLN A 254 -16.72 -16.48 0.68
C GLN A 254 -16.52 -15.43 -0.41
N VAL A 255 -17.51 -14.54 -0.62
CA VAL A 255 -17.44 -13.47 -1.63
C VAL A 255 -16.50 -12.34 -1.22
N VAL A 256 -16.57 -11.86 0.02
CA VAL A 256 -15.89 -10.60 0.41
C VAL A 256 -14.54 -10.80 1.09
N ALA A 257 -14.29 -11.94 1.75
CA ALA A 257 -13.14 -12.11 2.63
C ALA A 257 -11.80 -11.92 1.90
N GLY A 258 -11.64 -12.49 0.71
CA GLY A 258 -10.43 -12.32 -0.10
C GLY A 258 -10.16 -10.87 -0.48
N SER A 259 -11.22 -10.09 -0.74
CA SER A 259 -11.10 -8.69 -1.13
C SER A 259 -10.80 -7.78 0.05
N LEU A 260 -11.41 -8.03 1.21
CA LEU A 260 -11.11 -7.32 2.45
C LEU A 260 -9.67 -7.63 2.93
N ALA A 261 -9.25 -8.89 2.84
CA ALA A 261 -7.88 -9.29 3.12
C ALA A 261 -6.90 -8.53 2.21
N LEU A 262 -7.16 -8.48 0.91
CA LEU A 262 -6.30 -7.79 -0.06
C LEU A 262 -6.17 -6.27 0.18
N GLN A 263 -7.25 -5.61 0.59
CA GLN A 263 -7.18 -4.20 1.02
C GLN A 263 -6.29 -4.02 2.25
N ALA A 264 -6.39 -4.92 3.23
CA ALA A 264 -5.54 -4.92 4.41
C ALA A 264 -4.06 -5.22 4.07
N GLU A 265 -3.80 -6.20 3.19
CA GLU A 265 -2.44 -6.53 2.71
C GLU A 265 -1.76 -5.35 2.01
N ARG A 266 -2.52 -4.56 1.22
CA ARG A 266 -2.01 -3.33 0.59
C ARG A 266 -1.53 -2.32 1.63
N ILE A 267 -2.27 -2.14 2.72
CA ILE A 267 -1.86 -1.27 3.84
C ILE A 267 -0.60 -1.82 4.52
N LEU A 268 -0.56 -3.13 4.77
CA LEU A 268 0.60 -3.80 5.38
C LEU A 268 1.87 -3.71 4.51
N GLY A 269 1.71 -3.75 3.19
CA GLY A 269 2.83 -3.66 2.24
C GLY A 269 3.25 -2.24 1.88
N ALA A 270 2.49 -1.21 2.25
CA ALA A 270 2.74 0.16 1.82
C ALA A 270 4.02 0.74 2.44
N GLY A 271 4.87 1.38 1.62
CA GLY A 271 6.03 2.12 2.10
C GLY A 271 5.62 3.35 2.95
N PRO A 272 6.50 3.89 3.80
CA PRO A 272 6.16 5.02 4.69
C PRO A 272 5.58 6.25 3.98
N SER A 273 6.04 6.54 2.76
CA SER A 273 5.55 7.67 1.94
C SER A 273 4.23 7.40 1.23
N GLU A 274 3.82 6.13 1.12
CA GLU A 274 2.63 5.71 0.37
C GLU A 274 1.47 5.37 1.29
N LEU A 275 1.76 5.03 2.56
CA LEU A 275 0.80 4.51 3.54
C LEU A 275 -0.47 5.37 3.61
N THR A 276 -0.33 6.69 3.76
CA THR A 276 -1.47 7.61 3.80
C THR A 276 -2.34 7.53 2.56
N ALA A 277 -1.74 7.49 1.36
CA ALA A 277 -2.49 7.40 0.11
C ALA A 277 -3.20 6.06 -0.03
N VAL A 278 -2.54 4.96 0.35
CA VAL A 278 -3.10 3.60 0.30
C VAL A 278 -4.29 3.46 1.25
N VAL A 279 -4.17 3.93 2.49
CA VAL A 279 -5.27 3.90 3.47
C VAL A 279 -6.45 4.76 2.99
N ALA A 280 -6.15 5.95 2.47
CA ALA A 280 -7.18 6.86 1.99
C ALA A 280 -7.90 6.34 0.73
N ASP A 281 -7.22 5.55 -0.12
CA ASP A 281 -7.84 4.84 -1.25
C ASP A 281 -8.75 3.71 -0.75
N ALA A 282 -8.26 2.89 0.18
CA ALA A 282 -9.02 1.79 0.77
C ALA A 282 -10.29 2.26 1.50
N GLN A 283 -10.22 3.38 2.24
CA GLN A 283 -11.36 3.97 2.95
C GLN A 283 -12.39 4.66 2.03
N ARG A 284 -11.98 5.14 0.85
CA ARG A 284 -12.90 5.75 -0.14
C ARG A 284 -13.56 4.72 -1.05
N SER A 285 -12.99 3.52 -1.14
CA SER A 285 -13.45 2.50 -2.06
C SER A 285 -14.85 1.99 -1.70
N THR A 286 -15.82 2.20 -2.60
CA THR A 286 -17.17 1.63 -2.48
C THR A 286 -17.31 0.29 -3.21
N VAL A 287 -16.25 -0.18 -3.87
CA VAL A 287 -16.28 -1.35 -4.79
C VAL A 287 -16.89 -2.59 -4.14
N VAL A 288 -16.46 -2.93 -2.92
CA VAL A 288 -16.97 -4.11 -2.19
C VAL A 288 -18.45 -3.94 -1.87
N GLY A 289 -18.84 -2.79 -1.32
CA GLY A 289 -20.23 -2.47 -0.98
C GLY A 289 -21.17 -2.48 -2.19
N ASP A 290 -20.80 -1.78 -3.26
CA ASP A 290 -21.59 -1.71 -4.49
C ASP A 290 -21.73 -3.08 -5.18
N PHE A 291 -20.67 -3.89 -5.14
CA PHE A 291 -20.68 -5.24 -5.71
C PHE A 291 -21.61 -6.17 -4.94
N VAL A 292 -21.55 -6.19 -3.60
CA VAL A 292 -22.47 -7.02 -2.81
C VAL A 292 -23.91 -6.55 -2.95
N ARG A 293 -24.15 -5.24 -3.03
CA ARG A 293 -25.49 -4.67 -3.22
C ARG A 293 -26.08 -5.09 -4.57
N THR A 294 -25.28 -5.03 -5.63
CA THR A 294 -25.66 -5.42 -6.99
C THR A 294 -25.96 -6.92 -7.11
N ASN A 295 -25.21 -7.75 -6.39
CA ASN A 295 -25.33 -9.21 -6.43
C ASN A 295 -26.16 -9.78 -5.25
N ALA A 296 -26.85 -8.94 -4.47
CA ALA A 296 -27.45 -9.32 -3.19
C ALA A 296 -28.42 -10.52 -3.29
N ALA A 297 -29.14 -10.66 -4.41
CA ALA A 297 -30.05 -11.78 -4.63
C ALA A 297 -29.34 -13.15 -4.63
N GLN A 298 -28.08 -13.20 -5.10
CA GLN A 298 -27.27 -14.43 -5.17
C GLN A 298 -26.66 -14.80 -3.81
N LEU A 299 -26.57 -13.86 -2.88
CA LEU A 299 -25.94 -14.05 -1.57
C LEU A 299 -26.81 -14.85 -0.58
N SER A 300 -28.08 -15.09 -0.91
CA SER A 300 -29.00 -15.90 -0.09
C SER A 300 -28.81 -17.41 -0.23
N ALA A 301 -28.18 -17.86 -1.33
CA ALA A 301 -27.91 -19.27 -1.58
C ALA A 301 -26.79 -19.79 -0.68
N ALA A 302 -26.66 -21.12 -0.53
CA ALA A 302 -25.51 -21.74 0.12
C ALA A 302 -24.23 -21.56 -0.74
N PRO A 303 -23.03 -21.55 -0.14
CA PRO A 303 -21.78 -21.32 -0.88
C PRO A 303 -21.52 -22.44 -1.90
N GLY A 304 -20.96 -22.08 -3.05
CA GLY A 304 -20.62 -22.98 -4.15
C GLY A 304 -19.93 -22.26 -5.31
N ASP A 305 -19.96 -22.85 -6.51
CA ASP A 305 -19.26 -22.31 -7.69
C ASP A 305 -19.70 -20.88 -8.04
N GLY A 306 -20.98 -20.54 -7.83
CA GLY A 306 -21.50 -19.20 -8.09
C GLY A 306 -20.90 -18.13 -7.20
N SER A 307 -20.85 -18.37 -5.88
CA SER A 307 -20.21 -17.44 -4.93
C SER A 307 -18.69 -17.42 -5.07
N ALA A 308 -18.06 -18.54 -5.45
CA ALA A 308 -16.64 -18.55 -5.80
C ALA A 308 -16.33 -17.68 -7.04
N ALA A 309 -17.19 -17.71 -8.07
CA ALA A 309 -17.05 -16.85 -9.24
C ALA A 309 -17.25 -15.36 -8.90
N LEU A 310 -18.22 -15.05 -8.02
CA LEU A 310 -18.40 -13.69 -7.50
C LEU A 310 -17.17 -13.22 -6.71
N ALA A 311 -16.61 -14.07 -5.83
CA ALA A 311 -15.40 -13.78 -5.08
C ALA A 311 -14.22 -13.43 -5.99
N ALA A 312 -13.98 -14.26 -7.02
CA ALA A 312 -12.92 -14.04 -8.00
C ALA A 312 -13.11 -12.72 -8.77
N THR A 313 -14.35 -12.42 -9.17
CA THR A 313 -14.69 -11.16 -9.85
C THR A 313 -14.44 -9.96 -8.95
N LEU A 314 -14.84 -10.04 -7.68
CA LEU A 314 -14.67 -8.94 -6.73
C LEU A 314 -13.19 -8.68 -6.41
N VAL A 315 -12.38 -9.73 -6.25
CA VAL A 315 -10.93 -9.60 -6.04
C VAL A 315 -10.29 -8.84 -7.20
N GLU A 316 -10.67 -9.15 -8.45
CA GLU A 316 -10.16 -8.44 -9.63
C GLU A 316 -10.59 -6.97 -9.66
N LEU A 317 -11.79 -6.64 -9.16
CA LEU A 317 -12.26 -5.25 -9.08
C LEU A 317 -11.56 -4.45 -7.97
N VAL A 318 -11.22 -5.08 -6.85
CA VAL A 318 -10.56 -4.44 -5.70
C VAL A 318 -9.05 -4.28 -5.92
N ASP A 319 -8.44 -5.22 -6.63
CA ASP A 319 -7.03 -5.18 -6.99
C ASP A 319 -6.82 -5.20 -8.50
N PRO A 320 -7.29 -4.14 -9.20
CA PRO A 320 -7.16 -4.09 -10.64
C PRO A 320 -5.67 -3.98 -10.99
N TYR A 321 -5.27 -4.72 -12.02
CA TYR A 321 -3.88 -4.79 -12.43
C TYR A 321 -3.75 -4.72 -13.95
N LEU A 322 -2.54 -4.41 -14.40
CA LEU A 322 -2.17 -4.47 -15.80
C LEU A 322 -1.40 -5.75 -16.06
N ALA A 323 -1.87 -6.50 -17.07
CA ALA A 323 -1.16 -7.64 -17.61
C ALA A 323 -1.04 -7.54 -19.12
N ILE A 324 -0.13 -8.34 -19.69
CA ILE A 324 -0.06 -8.54 -21.13
C ILE A 324 -0.95 -9.73 -21.48
N ALA A 325 -1.80 -9.60 -22.50
CA ALA A 325 -2.72 -10.64 -22.88
C ALA A 325 -1.98 -11.93 -23.26
N GLY A 326 -2.31 -13.01 -22.54
CA GLY A 326 -1.68 -14.32 -22.71
C GLY A 326 -0.18 -14.34 -22.50
N ASP A 327 0.39 -13.35 -21.79
CA ASP A 327 1.82 -13.15 -21.63
C ASP A 327 2.56 -13.21 -22.98
N SER A 328 1.96 -12.60 -24.00
CA SER A 328 2.39 -12.68 -25.40
C SER A 328 2.58 -11.31 -26.04
N LEU A 329 3.62 -11.21 -26.86
CA LEU A 329 3.99 -10.06 -27.67
C LEU A 329 4.06 -10.50 -29.13
N ARG A 330 4.00 -9.56 -30.06
CA ARG A 330 4.11 -9.87 -31.49
C ARG A 330 5.09 -8.91 -32.14
N LEU A 331 6.01 -9.43 -32.95
CA LEU A 331 6.76 -8.62 -33.91
C LEU A 331 6.04 -8.68 -35.25
N VAL A 332 5.78 -7.52 -35.86
CA VAL A 332 5.08 -7.42 -37.13
C VAL A 332 5.94 -6.66 -38.13
N ASN A 333 6.12 -7.24 -39.31
CA ASN A 333 6.83 -6.63 -40.43
C ASN A 333 5.99 -6.82 -41.71
N GLY A 334 5.23 -5.79 -42.08
CA GLY A 334 4.20 -5.91 -43.11
C GLY A 334 3.17 -6.96 -42.74
N ASN A 335 3.10 -8.05 -43.51
CA ASN A 335 2.17 -9.17 -43.25
C ASN A 335 2.79 -10.29 -42.40
N ALA A 336 4.11 -10.26 -42.14
CA ALA A 336 4.77 -11.27 -41.33
C ALA A 336 4.56 -10.97 -39.85
N VAL A 337 4.13 -11.99 -39.10
CA VAL A 337 3.87 -11.90 -37.65
C VAL A 337 4.69 -12.98 -36.94
N THR A 338 5.54 -12.58 -36.01
CA THR A 338 6.27 -13.48 -35.11
C THR A 338 5.71 -13.32 -33.71
N ALA A 339 5.06 -14.37 -33.19
CA ALA A 339 4.62 -14.40 -31.80
C ALA A 339 5.80 -14.66 -30.87
N LEU A 340 5.87 -13.89 -29.79
CA LEU A 340 6.84 -14.03 -28.71
C LEU A 340 6.07 -14.25 -27.42
N SER A 341 6.50 -15.19 -26.57
CA SER A 341 5.94 -15.33 -25.23
C SER A 341 6.96 -14.92 -24.18
N LEU A 342 6.48 -14.37 -23.06
CA LEU A 342 7.34 -14.04 -21.93
C LEU A 342 8.01 -15.30 -21.35
N ALA A 343 7.33 -16.44 -21.42
CA ALA A 343 7.88 -17.75 -21.03
C ALA A 343 9.07 -18.16 -21.92
N ALA A 344 8.97 -18.00 -23.24
CA ALA A 344 10.08 -18.29 -24.14
C ALA A 344 11.25 -17.34 -23.89
N PHE A 345 10.98 -16.05 -23.70
CA PHE A 345 12.00 -15.05 -23.35
C PHE A 345 12.74 -15.42 -22.06
N ALA A 346 12.03 -15.80 -21.01
CA ALA A 346 12.60 -16.19 -19.73
C ALA A 346 13.30 -17.56 -19.74
N SER A 347 13.14 -18.36 -20.80
CA SER A 347 13.74 -19.68 -20.92
C SER A 347 15.25 -19.62 -21.22
N ALA A 348 15.93 -20.76 -21.08
CA ALA A 348 17.33 -20.88 -21.46
C ALA A 348 17.56 -20.71 -22.97
N ASP A 349 16.60 -21.12 -23.81
CA ASP A 349 16.67 -20.97 -25.26
C ASP A 349 16.44 -19.51 -25.70
N GLY A 350 15.68 -18.76 -24.91
CA GLY A 350 15.36 -17.36 -25.17
C GLY A 350 14.47 -17.14 -26.38
N ILE A 351 14.56 -15.94 -26.97
CA ILE A 351 13.89 -15.59 -28.23
C ILE A 351 14.90 -15.13 -29.29
N SER A 352 14.65 -15.47 -30.55
CA SER A 352 15.44 -14.96 -31.67
C SER A 352 14.89 -13.63 -32.16
N VAL A 353 15.75 -12.64 -32.33
CA VAL A 353 15.40 -11.28 -32.79
C VAL A 353 16.24 -10.95 -34.03
N PRO A 354 15.61 -10.63 -35.18
CA PRO A 354 16.34 -10.19 -36.37
C PRO A 354 17.18 -8.94 -36.11
N TRP A 355 18.39 -8.88 -36.64
CA TRP A 355 19.33 -7.79 -36.43
C TRP A 355 20.22 -7.50 -37.66
N PRO A 356 20.25 -6.27 -38.18
CA PRO A 356 19.56 -5.08 -37.68
C PRO A 356 18.03 -5.17 -37.78
N LEU A 357 17.31 -4.48 -36.91
CA LEU A 357 15.85 -4.47 -36.97
C LEU A 357 15.40 -3.79 -38.27
N ALA A 358 14.57 -4.49 -39.05
CA ALA A 358 13.99 -3.96 -40.28
C ALA A 358 13.10 -2.74 -40.01
N GLU A 359 12.93 -1.89 -41.02
CA GLU A 359 11.95 -0.81 -41.00
C GLU A 359 10.89 -1.07 -42.08
N PRO A 360 9.57 -1.09 -41.76
CA PRO A 360 8.96 -0.89 -40.45
C PRO A 360 8.72 -2.22 -39.69
N LEU A 361 9.57 -2.54 -38.70
CA LEU A 361 9.27 -3.58 -37.71
C LEU A 361 8.54 -2.95 -36.52
N THR A 362 7.35 -3.45 -36.21
CA THR A 362 6.59 -3.03 -35.04
C THR A 362 6.56 -4.11 -33.96
N LEU A 363 6.61 -3.68 -32.70
CA LEU A 363 6.26 -4.50 -31.55
C LEU A 363 4.80 -4.24 -31.19
N GLU A 364 3.99 -5.27 -31.22
CA GLU A 364 2.58 -5.24 -30.88
C GLU A 364 2.35 -5.89 -29.51
N VAL A 365 1.60 -5.18 -28.66
CA VAL A 365 1.25 -5.59 -27.30
C VAL A 365 -0.24 -5.39 -27.10
N THR A 366 -0.91 -6.39 -26.54
CA THR A 366 -2.28 -6.25 -26.07
C THR A 366 -2.28 -6.25 -24.56
N LEU A 367 -2.90 -5.24 -23.94
CA LEU A 367 -3.10 -5.25 -22.49
C LEU A 367 -4.34 -6.06 -22.12
N ALA A 368 -4.22 -6.91 -21.11
CA ALA A 368 -5.31 -7.60 -20.45
C ALA A 368 -5.66 -6.91 -19.13
N ARG A 369 -6.94 -6.96 -18.77
CA ARG A 369 -7.51 -6.42 -17.50
C ARG A 369 -7.27 -4.93 -17.25
N ALA A 370 -6.80 -4.23 -18.28
CA ALA A 370 -6.49 -2.81 -18.19
C ALA A 370 -7.73 -1.95 -17.97
N ALA A 371 -8.94 -2.36 -18.39
CA ALA A 371 -10.13 -1.50 -18.30
C ALA A 371 -10.42 -1.00 -16.86
N ASN A 372 -10.12 -1.82 -15.84
CA ASN A 372 -10.42 -1.50 -14.45
C ASN A 372 -9.26 -0.83 -13.69
N TYR A 373 -8.06 -0.76 -14.29
CA TYR A 373 -6.89 -0.19 -13.63
C TYR A 373 -6.94 1.34 -13.61
N THR A 374 -6.99 1.95 -12.44
CA THR A 374 -6.93 3.42 -12.29
C THR A 374 -5.60 3.83 -11.67
N PRO A 375 -4.78 4.66 -12.38
CA PRO A 375 -3.54 5.19 -11.82
C PRO A 375 -3.78 5.99 -10.54
N MET A 376 -2.88 5.89 -9.57
CA MET A 376 -2.91 6.78 -8.40
C MET A 376 -2.68 8.24 -8.81
N ALA A 377 -3.24 9.18 -8.07
CA ALA A 377 -3.04 10.61 -8.34
C ALA A 377 -1.55 10.96 -8.30
N GLY A 378 -1.00 11.44 -9.42
CA GLY A 378 0.42 11.78 -9.53
C GLY A 378 1.36 10.57 -9.68
N GLN A 379 0.85 9.37 -9.97
CA GLN A 379 1.66 8.17 -10.18
C GLN A 379 2.75 8.40 -11.23
N LYS A 380 3.99 8.05 -10.86
CA LYS A 380 5.16 8.10 -11.73
C LYS A 380 5.71 6.69 -11.95
N LEU A 381 6.18 6.44 -13.16
CA LEU A 381 6.92 5.23 -13.49
C LEU A 381 8.39 5.52 -13.72
N SER A 382 9.21 4.54 -13.37
CA SER A 382 10.57 4.43 -13.86
C SER A 382 10.75 3.08 -14.52
N ALA A 383 11.53 3.03 -15.58
CA ALA A 383 11.89 1.79 -16.23
C ALA A 383 13.40 1.78 -16.49
N ALA A 384 13.99 0.61 -16.29
CA ALA A 384 15.37 0.37 -16.64
C ALA A 384 15.49 -0.94 -17.40
N VAL A 385 16.30 -0.93 -18.47
CA VAL A 385 16.58 -2.11 -19.29
C VAL A 385 18.09 -2.31 -19.37
N SER A 386 18.55 -3.55 -19.29
CA SER A 386 19.92 -3.93 -19.65
C SER A 386 19.91 -5.00 -20.71
N MET A 387 20.83 -4.88 -21.66
CA MET A 387 21.22 -5.93 -22.58
C MET A 387 22.71 -6.17 -22.37
N GLN A 388 23.08 -7.39 -22.00
CA GLN A 388 24.46 -7.77 -21.67
C GLN A 388 24.86 -8.97 -22.52
N GLU A 389 26.00 -8.88 -23.18
CA GLU A 389 26.57 -9.96 -23.99
C GLU A 389 26.87 -11.17 -23.10
N THR A 390 26.48 -12.38 -23.55
CA THR A 390 26.72 -13.62 -22.78
C THR A 390 27.89 -14.44 -23.32
N THR A 391 28.48 -14.03 -24.45
CA THR A 391 29.68 -14.66 -25.01
C THR A 391 30.82 -14.67 -23.99
N ALA A 392 31.52 -15.81 -23.86
CA ALA A 392 32.64 -15.93 -22.95
C ALA A 392 33.73 -14.86 -23.24
N GLY A 393 33.98 -13.99 -22.27
CA GLY A 393 34.95 -12.89 -22.37
C GLY A 393 34.41 -11.60 -23.00
N GLY A 394 33.18 -11.59 -23.51
CA GLY A 394 32.51 -10.37 -23.97
C GLY A 394 32.06 -9.49 -22.80
N GLN A 395 32.32 -8.18 -22.88
CA GLN A 395 31.90 -7.18 -21.89
C GLN A 395 30.85 -6.21 -22.45
N GLY A 396 30.34 -6.49 -23.65
CA GLY A 396 29.41 -5.63 -24.36
C GLY A 396 28.12 -5.46 -23.55
N SER A 397 27.72 -4.23 -23.28
CA SER A 397 26.45 -3.98 -22.62
C SER A 397 25.84 -2.64 -23.00
N ILE A 398 24.51 -2.60 -23.01
CA ILE A 398 23.72 -1.39 -23.15
C ILE A 398 22.72 -1.38 -22.00
N LEU A 399 22.72 -0.32 -21.22
CA LEU A 399 21.76 -0.08 -20.16
C LEU A 399 21.03 1.22 -20.47
N ALA A 400 19.72 1.25 -20.31
CA ALA A 400 18.94 2.47 -20.47
C ALA A 400 18.00 2.66 -19.27
N LEU A 401 17.78 3.93 -18.93
CA LEU A 401 16.94 4.39 -17.84
C LEU A 401 15.98 5.45 -18.39
N ILE A 402 14.72 5.35 -17.98
CA ILE A 402 13.78 6.46 -17.99
C ILE A 402 13.12 6.56 -16.61
N ASP A 403 13.06 7.75 -16.04
CA ASP A 403 12.61 8.01 -14.67
C ASP A 403 11.69 9.23 -14.66
N GLY A 404 10.56 9.12 -13.95
CA GLY A 404 9.57 10.18 -13.80
C GLY A 404 8.53 10.27 -14.93
N VAL A 405 8.14 9.14 -15.53
CA VAL A 405 7.09 9.07 -16.56
C VAL A 405 5.71 9.19 -15.89
N ASP A 406 4.87 10.09 -16.39
CA ASP A 406 3.49 10.26 -15.93
C ASP A 406 2.59 9.14 -16.43
N VAL A 407 1.73 8.63 -15.55
CA VAL A 407 0.63 7.73 -15.91
C VAL A 407 -0.70 8.42 -15.65
N ALA A 408 -1.56 8.44 -16.65
CA ALA A 408 -2.92 8.91 -16.51
C ALA A 408 -3.88 8.03 -17.28
N ARG A 409 -5.11 7.89 -16.78
CA ARG A 409 -6.22 7.33 -17.54
C ARG A 409 -7.03 8.48 -18.14
N VAL A 410 -7.30 8.41 -19.44
CA VAL A 410 -8.15 9.37 -20.17
C VAL A 410 -9.21 8.56 -20.93
N GLY A 411 -10.40 8.41 -20.33
CA GLY A 411 -11.42 7.48 -20.82
C GLY A 411 -10.89 6.04 -20.80
N ASP A 412 -10.98 5.35 -21.94
CA ASP A 412 -10.49 4.00 -22.14
C ASP A 412 -9.02 3.94 -22.60
N VAL A 413 -8.26 5.02 -22.42
CA VAL A 413 -6.84 5.05 -22.80
C VAL A 413 -5.99 5.24 -21.56
N LEU A 414 -5.08 4.29 -21.32
CA LEU A 414 -3.97 4.48 -20.40
C LEU A 414 -2.88 5.24 -21.15
N ARG A 415 -2.57 6.44 -20.69
CA ARG A 415 -1.59 7.33 -21.29
C ARG A 415 -0.35 7.40 -20.43
N LEU A 416 0.79 7.08 -21.04
CA LEU A 416 2.12 7.32 -20.50
C LEU A 416 2.68 8.57 -21.15
N THR A 417 3.07 9.57 -20.39
CA THR A 417 3.67 10.80 -20.93
C THR A 417 5.01 11.05 -20.25
N VAL A 418 6.03 11.36 -21.04
CA VAL A 418 7.35 11.73 -20.51
C VAL A 418 7.37 13.25 -20.27
N PRO A 419 7.23 13.74 -19.02
CA PRO A 419 7.24 15.17 -18.75
C PRO A 419 8.63 15.77 -18.97
N SER A 420 8.70 17.10 -19.02
CA SER A 420 9.98 17.82 -19.14
C SER A 420 10.92 17.62 -17.95
N THR A 421 10.40 17.14 -16.82
CA THR A 421 11.15 16.83 -15.61
C THR A 421 11.68 15.40 -15.59
N ALA A 422 11.30 14.56 -16.55
CA ALA A 422 11.75 13.18 -16.62
C ALA A 422 13.26 13.10 -16.93
N ARG A 423 13.91 12.07 -16.41
CA ARG A 423 15.32 11.78 -16.66
C ARG A 423 15.41 10.61 -17.61
N ALA A 424 16.26 10.69 -18.62
CA ALA A 424 16.50 9.59 -19.54
C ALA A 424 17.99 9.46 -19.87
N ARG A 425 18.57 8.30 -19.59
CA ARG A 425 20.01 8.04 -19.71
C ARG A 425 20.28 6.71 -20.40
N VAL A 426 21.25 6.67 -21.31
CA VAL A 426 21.78 5.42 -21.86
C VAL A 426 23.24 5.31 -21.46
N TYR A 427 23.64 4.13 -21.01
CA TYR A 427 25.03 3.75 -20.74
C TYR A 427 25.42 2.58 -21.63
N GLY A 428 26.60 2.65 -22.24
CA GLY A 428 27.13 1.56 -23.05
C GLY A 428 28.55 1.17 -22.63
N VAL A 429 28.86 -0.13 -22.70
CA VAL A 429 30.22 -0.70 -22.71
C VAL A 429 30.50 -1.49 -23.99
N SER A 430 31.65 -1.26 -24.63
CA SER A 430 32.06 -2.02 -25.82
C SER A 430 32.34 -3.49 -25.49
N THR A 431 32.29 -4.38 -26.49
CA THR A 431 32.57 -5.82 -26.31
C THR A 431 33.93 -6.08 -25.65
N ASP A 432 34.96 -5.27 -25.95
CA ASP A 432 36.29 -5.37 -25.35
C ASP A 432 36.43 -4.66 -23.99
N GLY A 433 35.36 -4.03 -23.50
CA GLY A 433 35.31 -3.32 -22.21
C GLY A 433 35.98 -1.95 -22.19
N ARG A 434 36.67 -1.56 -23.26
CA ARG A 434 37.57 -0.39 -23.26
C ARG A 434 36.87 0.94 -23.45
N ARG A 435 35.73 0.96 -24.14
CA ARG A 435 34.96 2.18 -24.38
C ARG A 435 33.70 2.15 -23.56
N LYS A 436 33.43 3.27 -22.88
CA LYS A 436 32.25 3.49 -22.07
C LYS A 436 31.69 4.86 -22.39
N ALA A 437 30.38 4.96 -22.51
CA ALA A 437 29.70 6.21 -22.78
C ALA A 437 28.43 6.32 -21.95
N VAL A 438 28.11 7.54 -21.51
CA VAL A 438 26.79 7.89 -20.97
C VAL A 438 26.21 9.00 -21.82
N VAL A 439 24.99 8.82 -22.31
CA VAL A 439 24.25 9.80 -23.11
C VAL A 439 23.01 10.25 -22.33
N ASP A 440 22.82 11.57 -22.22
CA ASP A 440 21.54 12.15 -21.82
C ASP A 440 20.66 12.32 -23.06
N PHE A 441 19.49 11.71 -23.04
CA PHE A 441 18.53 11.82 -24.13
C PHE A 441 17.15 12.31 -23.65
N ALA A 442 17.06 12.89 -22.45
CA ALA A 442 15.80 13.38 -21.87
C ALA A 442 15.08 14.36 -22.80
N ASN A 443 15.83 15.23 -23.49
CA ASN A 443 15.25 16.14 -24.48
C ASN A 443 14.65 15.42 -25.70
N GLY A 444 15.20 14.27 -26.09
CA GLY A 444 14.72 13.48 -27.21
C GLY A 444 13.44 12.69 -26.91
N VAL A 445 13.18 12.38 -25.63
CA VAL A 445 11.94 11.73 -25.19
C VAL A 445 10.93 12.67 -24.56
N ARG A 446 11.25 13.96 -24.42
CA ARG A 446 10.35 14.94 -23.81
C ARG A 446 9.02 15.00 -24.58
N ASN A 447 7.92 14.96 -23.85
CA ASN A 447 6.54 14.95 -24.34
C ASN A 447 6.17 13.72 -25.19
N VAL A 448 7.06 12.72 -25.32
CA VAL A 448 6.68 11.44 -25.94
C VAL A 448 5.54 10.85 -25.13
N THR A 449 4.51 10.43 -25.84
CA THR A 449 3.30 9.90 -25.24
C THR A 449 3.01 8.52 -25.82
N GLY A 450 2.96 7.51 -24.95
CA GLY A 450 2.41 6.19 -25.25
C GLY A 450 0.93 6.16 -24.87
N SER A 451 0.09 5.62 -25.75
CA SER A 451 -1.33 5.43 -25.46
C SER A 451 -1.66 3.95 -25.64
N PHE A 452 -2.21 3.35 -24.60
CA PHE A 452 -2.63 1.96 -24.57
C PHE A 452 -4.14 1.95 -24.46
N GLU A 453 -4.80 1.40 -25.47
CA GLU A 453 -6.24 1.24 -25.46
C GLU A 453 -6.62 0.13 -24.48
N THR A 454 -7.41 0.49 -23.48
CA THR A 454 -7.83 -0.41 -22.40
C THR A 454 -9.10 -1.12 -22.85
N GLY A 455 -8.95 -2.32 -23.41
CA GLY A 455 -10.07 -3.11 -23.94
C GLY A 455 -9.67 -4.35 -24.74
N GLY A 456 -8.40 -4.79 -24.65
CA GLY A 456 -7.89 -5.90 -25.46
C GLY A 456 -7.45 -5.51 -26.88
N ASN A 457 -7.40 -4.22 -27.21
CA ASN A 457 -6.89 -3.74 -28.49
C ASN A 457 -5.36 -3.84 -28.56
N VAL A 458 -4.85 -3.99 -29.78
CA VAL A 458 -3.42 -4.10 -30.05
C VAL A 458 -2.80 -2.71 -30.08
N THR A 459 -1.83 -2.47 -29.19
CA THR A 459 -0.98 -1.28 -29.21
C THR A 459 0.30 -1.60 -29.99
N SER A 460 0.63 -0.80 -31.00
CA SER A 460 1.77 -1.01 -31.89
C SER A 460 2.86 0.05 -31.66
N PHE A 461 4.10 -0.40 -31.50
CA PHE A 461 5.28 0.44 -31.31
C PHE A 461 6.21 0.28 -32.51
N PRO A 462 6.68 1.37 -33.14
CA PRO A 462 7.62 1.30 -34.27
C PRO A 462 9.03 0.96 -33.78
N LEU A 463 9.22 -0.27 -33.32
CA LEU A 463 10.43 -0.75 -32.65
C LEU A 463 11.66 -0.57 -33.54
N GLY A 464 11.58 -0.93 -34.82
CA GLY A 464 12.69 -0.78 -35.77
C GLY A 464 13.20 0.66 -35.85
N ASN A 465 12.29 1.62 -36.05
CA ASN A 465 12.62 3.05 -36.12
C ASN A 465 13.22 3.58 -34.81
N ILE A 466 12.64 3.21 -33.66
CA ILE A 466 13.10 3.68 -32.34
C ILE A 466 14.51 3.17 -32.05
N VAL A 467 14.75 1.88 -32.26
CA VAL A 467 16.04 1.25 -31.99
C VAL A 467 17.09 1.75 -32.98
N ASN A 468 16.79 1.84 -34.27
CA ASN A 468 17.73 2.36 -35.26
C ASN A 468 18.07 3.83 -35.03
N TYR A 469 17.11 4.66 -34.59
CA TYR A 469 17.39 6.04 -34.18
C TYR A 469 18.35 6.09 -32.98
N ALA A 470 18.08 5.32 -31.93
CA ALA A 470 18.95 5.27 -30.74
C ALA A 470 20.37 4.80 -31.10
N ILE A 471 20.47 3.77 -31.94
CA ILE A 471 21.74 3.25 -32.46
C ILE A 471 22.52 4.34 -33.21
N ASN A 472 21.86 5.07 -34.11
CA ASN A 472 22.53 6.12 -34.88
C ASN A 472 23.12 7.21 -33.98
N GLN A 473 22.41 7.60 -32.92
CA GLN A 473 22.90 8.56 -31.92
C GLN A 473 24.10 8.01 -31.14
N LEU A 474 24.10 6.71 -30.82
CA LEU A 474 25.20 6.04 -30.12
C LEU A 474 26.40 5.74 -31.05
N SER A 475 26.18 5.57 -32.35
CA SER A 475 27.19 5.04 -33.29
C SER A 475 28.46 5.88 -33.41
N ASN A 476 28.37 7.18 -33.10
CA ASN A 476 29.53 8.08 -33.05
C ASN A 476 30.55 7.65 -31.99
N ASP A 477 30.10 7.02 -30.90
CA ASP A 477 30.94 6.53 -29.79
C ASP A 477 31.01 4.99 -29.73
N PHE A 478 30.11 4.30 -30.44
CA PHE A 478 29.91 2.85 -30.41
C PHE A 478 30.00 2.20 -31.81
N THR A 479 31.21 2.15 -32.36
CA THR A 479 31.48 1.46 -33.62
C THR A 479 31.19 -0.03 -33.50
N GLY A 480 30.38 -0.60 -34.41
CA GLY A 480 30.16 -2.06 -34.51
C GLY A 480 28.81 -2.56 -33.96
N ILE A 481 27.93 -1.68 -33.48
CA ILE A 481 26.60 -2.03 -32.97
C ILE A 481 25.70 -2.77 -34.00
N TYR A 482 25.84 -2.49 -35.30
CA TYR A 482 25.15 -3.25 -36.36
C TYR A 482 25.72 -4.65 -36.57
N ALA A 483 26.94 -4.91 -36.12
CA ALA A 483 27.60 -6.21 -36.18
C ALA A 483 27.31 -7.11 -34.97
N LEU A 484 26.50 -6.64 -34.00
CA LEU A 484 26.11 -7.45 -32.85
C LEU A 484 25.41 -8.73 -33.32
N ARG A 485 25.90 -9.87 -32.84
CA ARG A 485 25.35 -11.21 -33.09
C ARG A 485 25.46 -12.02 -31.80
N GLY A 486 24.78 -13.15 -31.76
CA GLY A 486 24.84 -14.08 -30.63
C GLY A 486 23.85 -13.76 -29.52
N SER A 487 24.08 -14.36 -28.35
CA SER A 487 23.14 -14.33 -27.25
C SER A 487 23.44 -13.20 -26.26
N TYR A 488 22.37 -12.58 -25.78
CA TYR A 488 22.40 -11.48 -24.81
C TYR A 488 21.41 -11.78 -23.70
N ARG A 489 21.81 -11.53 -22.47
CA ARG A 489 20.90 -11.49 -21.33
C ARG A 489 20.22 -10.13 -21.32
N VAL A 490 18.91 -10.13 -21.30
CA VAL A 490 18.09 -8.92 -21.23
C VAL A 490 17.31 -8.92 -19.92
N SER A 491 17.40 -7.83 -19.19
CA SER A 491 16.64 -7.59 -17.96
C SER A 491 15.85 -6.30 -18.11
N LEU A 492 14.56 -6.34 -17.78
CA LEU A 492 13.67 -5.19 -17.72
C LEU A 492 13.14 -5.07 -16.31
N VAL A 493 13.20 -3.88 -15.73
CA VAL A 493 12.63 -3.56 -14.42
C VAL A 493 11.75 -2.32 -14.56
N LEU A 494 10.51 -2.41 -14.09
CA LEU A 494 9.59 -1.29 -13.94
C LEU A 494 9.33 -1.02 -12.46
N ALA A 495 9.44 0.24 -12.08
CA ALA A 495 9.03 0.77 -10.78
C ALA A 495 7.78 1.62 -10.94
N GLY A 496 6.96 1.67 -9.88
CA GLY A 496 5.73 2.44 -9.85
C GLY A 496 4.54 1.75 -10.52
N LEU A 497 4.66 0.49 -10.96
CA LEU A 497 3.55 -0.33 -11.46
C LEU A 497 3.69 -1.78 -10.98
N ASP A 498 2.63 -2.34 -10.40
CA ASP A 498 2.59 -3.76 -10.01
C ASP A 498 2.25 -4.61 -11.23
N LEU A 499 3.26 -4.92 -12.04
CA LEU A 499 3.10 -5.78 -13.20
C LEU A 499 2.72 -7.20 -12.78
N ARG A 500 1.77 -7.80 -13.51
CA ARG A 500 1.34 -9.18 -13.31
C ARG A 500 1.23 -9.94 -14.61
N HIS A 501 1.41 -11.25 -14.51
CA HIS A 501 1.10 -12.21 -15.54
C HIS A 501 -0.40 -12.21 -15.85
N ALA A 502 -0.76 -12.76 -17.01
CA ALA A 502 -2.16 -12.88 -17.44
C ALA A 502 -3.05 -13.64 -16.43
N ASP A 503 -2.46 -14.57 -15.67
CA ASP A 503 -3.13 -15.32 -14.60
C ASP A 503 -3.29 -14.53 -13.28
N GLY A 504 -2.66 -13.35 -13.17
CA GLY A 504 -2.70 -12.50 -11.99
C GLY A 504 -1.58 -12.73 -10.99
N SER A 505 -0.65 -13.65 -11.24
CA SER A 505 0.57 -13.76 -10.46
C SER A 505 1.49 -12.55 -10.71
N ARG A 506 2.18 -12.09 -9.66
CA ARG A 506 3.10 -10.95 -9.78
C ARG A 506 4.38 -11.39 -10.48
N PHE A 507 4.96 -10.49 -11.29
CA PHE A 507 6.34 -10.68 -11.74
C PHE A 507 7.32 -10.64 -10.55
N GLU A 508 8.49 -11.25 -10.75
CA GLU A 508 9.54 -11.27 -9.75
C GLU A 508 10.03 -9.85 -9.40
N ALA A 509 10.39 -9.66 -8.13
CA ALA A 509 11.04 -8.44 -7.69
C ALA A 509 12.43 -8.36 -8.33
N ALA A 510 12.78 -7.20 -8.87
CA ALA A 510 14.04 -7.00 -9.56
C ALA A 510 14.58 -5.58 -9.31
N SER A 511 15.90 -5.45 -9.40
CA SER A 511 16.60 -4.17 -9.30
C SER A 511 17.60 -4.05 -10.45
N LEU A 512 17.63 -2.91 -11.14
CA LEU A 512 18.64 -2.61 -12.14
C LEU A 512 19.31 -1.28 -11.82
N THR A 513 20.64 -1.29 -11.76
CA THR A 513 21.43 -0.07 -11.55
C THR A 513 22.04 0.40 -12.87
N VAL A 514 21.64 1.59 -13.31
CA VAL A 514 22.10 2.21 -14.54
C VAL A 514 23.12 3.32 -14.21
N PRO A 515 24.37 3.23 -14.70
CA PRO A 515 25.33 4.33 -14.60
C PRO A 515 24.82 5.59 -15.31
N THR A 516 24.93 6.73 -14.65
CA THR A 516 24.46 8.03 -15.17
C THR A 516 25.56 9.08 -15.31
N GLY A 517 26.79 8.76 -14.92
CA GLY A 517 27.94 9.64 -15.06
C GLY A 517 29.25 8.87 -15.09
N LEU A 518 30.21 9.40 -15.86
CA LEU A 518 31.57 8.89 -15.97
C LEU A 518 32.58 10.02 -15.70
N ASN A 519 33.75 9.68 -15.16
CA ASN A 519 34.89 10.59 -15.15
C ASN A 519 35.69 10.48 -16.47
N SER A 520 36.73 11.31 -16.61
CA SER A 520 37.60 11.32 -17.81
C SER A 520 38.36 10.01 -18.06
N ALA A 521 38.48 9.15 -17.04
CA ALA A 521 39.08 7.81 -17.15
C ALA A 521 38.04 6.70 -17.43
N GLY A 522 36.76 7.05 -17.60
CA GLY A 522 35.68 6.10 -17.86
C GLY A 522 35.20 5.32 -16.63
N ALA A 523 35.56 5.75 -15.42
CA ALA A 523 35.01 5.18 -14.17
C ALA A 523 33.65 5.82 -13.85
N VAL A 524 32.72 5.00 -13.35
CA VAL A 524 31.36 5.43 -12.97
C VAL A 524 31.43 6.39 -11.78
N THR A 525 30.80 7.55 -11.90
CA THR A 525 30.73 8.58 -10.85
C THR A 525 29.35 8.76 -10.25
N SER A 526 28.30 8.35 -10.98
CA SER A 526 26.92 8.34 -10.48
C SER A 526 26.12 7.22 -11.14
N SER A 527 25.09 6.75 -10.44
CA SER A 527 24.17 5.74 -10.92
C SER A 527 22.77 5.98 -10.36
N VAL A 528 21.77 5.40 -11.01
CA VAL A 528 20.40 5.34 -10.52
C VAL A 528 19.98 3.88 -10.50
N THR A 529 19.37 3.46 -9.41
CA THR A 529 18.81 2.12 -9.27
C THR A 529 17.29 2.23 -9.42
N VAL A 530 16.74 1.38 -10.29
CA VAL A 530 15.30 1.18 -10.42
C VAL A 530 14.97 -0.15 -9.76
N GLU A 531 14.10 -0.11 -8.76
CA GLU A 531 13.63 -1.28 -8.01
C GLU A 531 12.14 -1.43 -8.21
N GLY A 532 11.69 -2.63 -8.56
CA GLY A 532 10.29 -2.89 -8.80
C GLY A 532 10.06 -4.30 -9.34
N ARG A 533 9.13 -4.42 -10.28
CA ARG A 533 8.76 -5.69 -10.91
C ARG A 533 9.48 -5.81 -12.24
N GLY A 534 10.01 -6.99 -12.52
CA GLY A 534 10.81 -7.17 -13.73
C GLY A 534 10.83 -8.58 -14.24
N LEU A 535 11.43 -8.72 -15.42
CA LEU A 535 11.66 -10.00 -16.05
C LEU A 535 13.08 -10.03 -16.64
N THR A 536 13.71 -11.19 -16.57
CA THR A 536 15.03 -11.43 -17.15
C THR A 536 14.95 -12.63 -18.06
N GLY A 537 15.60 -12.54 -19.21
CA GLY A 537 15.58 -13.57 -20.23
C GLY A 537 16.76 -13.46 -21.18
N THR A 538 16.70 -14.27 -22.24
CA THR A 538 17.76 -14.33 -23.25
C THR A 538 17.19 -13.94 -24.61
N ILE A 539 17.91 -13.11 -25.33
CA ILE A 539 17.66 -12.90 -26.77
C ILE A 539 18.87 -13.39 -27.56
N THR A 540 18.63 -13.92 -28.76
CA THR A 540 19.67 -14.22 -29.72
C THR A 540 19.47 -13.35 -30.95
N LEU A 541 20.46 -12.51 -31.26
CA LEU A 541 20.43 -11.66 -32.44
C LEU A 541 20.84 -12.49 -33.66
N VAL A 542 19.93 -12.57 -34.63
CA VAL A 542 20.07 -13.35 -35.88
C VAL A 542 19.97 -12.45 -37.11
N ASP A 543 20.43 -12.91 -38.27
CA ASP A 543 20.36 -12.14 -39.52
C ASP A 543 18.92 -11.98 -40.08
#